data_AF-K0SPJ5-F1
#
_entry.id   AF-K0SPJ5-F1
#
_cell.length_a   1.000
_cell.length_b   1.000
_cell.length_c   1.000
_cell.angle_alpha   90.00
_cell.angle_beta   90.00
_cell.angle_gamma   90.00
#
_symmetry.space_group_name_H-M   'P 1'
#
loop_
_entity.id
_entity.type
_entity.pdbx_description
1 polymer ?
#
loop_
_entity_poly.entity_id
_entity_poly.type
_entity_poly.pdbx_seq_one_letter_code
_entity_poly.pdbx_strand_id
1 'polypeptide(L)'
;MRAIDVESNECGMCSNCQSYNELFASQAASSQAIAIKEEERKSVLEALTRVKQNCPVCFDSACNGVQCLTAYDYCYKCLGWRHGDAKECLANNPPLGTPATMCPYCLVIYGDDIPYSGKLHHSIAGQCPYKERIKLILLHDTIDKRDNGASARLRITSCAKNNDLWFKYMHENLEAIEDIHLHEQANQLRL
;
A
#
# COMPACT_ATOMS: atom_id res chain seq x y z
N MET A 1 51.78 -19.08 18.40
CA MET A 1 50.90 -19.25 19.57
C MET A 1 49.67 -20.01 19.12
N ARG A 2 49.40 -21.16 19.73
CA ARG A 2 48.27 -22.05 19.38
C ARG A 2 46.97 -21.42 19.87
N ALA A 3 45.97 -21.33 19.01
CA ALA A 3 44.59 -21.12 19.43
C ALA A 3 44.17 -22.34 20.24
N ILE A 4 43.72 -22.12 21.47
CA ILE A 4 43.18 -23.15 22.34
C ILE A 4 41.67 -23.11 22.11
N ASP A 5 41.14 -24.11 21.41
CA ASP A 5 39.71 -24.38 21.39
C ASP A 5 39.31 -24.86 22.79
N VAL A 6 38.46 -24.07 23.44
CA VAL A 6 37.84 -24.43 24.72
C VAL A 6 36.40 -24.81 24.42
N GLU A 7 36.12 -26.11 24.40
CA GLU A 7 34.75 -26.61 24.58
C GLU A 7 34.32 -26.27 26.02
N SER A 8 33.31 -25.40 26.19
CA SER A 8 32.67 -25.20 27.49
C SER A 8 31.20 -25.61 27.43
N ASN A 9 30.84 -26.58 28.28
CA ASN A 9 29.48 -27.08 28.48
C ASN A 9 28.58 -26.10 29.28
N GLU A 10 29.02 -24.87 29.51
CA GLU A 10 28.32 -23.82 30.27
C GLU A 10 28.69 -22.45 29.68
N CYS A 11 28.22 -22.16 28.47
CA CYS A 11 28.45 -20.85 27.84
C CYS A 11 27.55 -19.78 28.49
N GLY A 12 27.90 -19.37 29.71
CA GLY A 12 27.58 -18.04 30.23
C GLY A 12 28.31 -17.03 29.35
N MET A 13 27.66 -16.63 28.26
CA MET A 13 28.26 -15.96 27.10
C MET A 13 29.24 -14.86 27.49
N CYS A 14 30.49 -14.95 27.02
CA CYS A 14 31.46 -13.87 27.17
C CYS A 14 31.06 -12.65 26.30
N SER A 15 31.63 -11.48 26.57
CA SER A 15 31.29 -10.23 25.88
C SER A 15 31.44 -10.30 24.35
N ASN A 16 32.38 -11.11 23.85
CA ASN A 16 32.50 -11.40 22.43
C ASN A 16 31.31 -12.25 21.93
N CYS A 17 30.96 -13.35 22.62
CA CYS A 17 29.78 -14.15 22.25
C CYS A 17 28.47 -13.34 22.31
N GLN A 18 28.34 -12.40 23.26
CA GLN A 18 27.20 -11.48 23.35
C GLN A 18 27.14 -10.54 22.14
N SER A 19 28.25 -9.88 21.79
CA SER A 19 28.30 -8.98 20.63
C SER A 19 28.15 -9.73 19.29
N TYR A 20 28.67 -10.95 19.17
CA TYR A 20 28.38 -11.83 18.04
C TYR A 20 26.90 -12.21 18.00
N ASN A 21 26.27 -12.56 19.13
CA ASN A 21 24.83 -12.85 19.17
C ASN A 21 23.96 -11.65 18.84
N GLU A 22 24.31 -10.44 19.30
CA GLU A 22 23.61 -9.21 18.92
C GLU A 22 23.73 -8.95 17.41
N LEU A 23 24.91 -9.18 16.81
CA LEU A 23 25.11 -9.09 15.36
C LEU A 23 24.27 -10.13 14.61
N PHE A 24 24.23 -11.39 15.07
CA PHE A 24 23.41 -12.43 14.45
C PHE A 24 21.90 -12.17 14.63
N ALA A 25 21.48 -11.70 15.80
CA ALA A 25 20.09 -11.31 16.06
C ALA A 25 19.68 -10.13 15.17
N SER A 26 20.57 -9.14 15.02
CA SER A 26 20.37 -7.99 14.12
C SER A 26 20.31 -8.43 12.65
N GLN A 27 21.19 -9.33 12.21
CA GLN A 27 21.16 -9.89 10.86
C GLN A 27 19.90 -10.73 10.60
N ALA A 28 19.49 -11.56 11.56
CA ALA A 28 18.27 -12.36 11.47
C ALA A 28 17.03 -11.45 11.40
N ALA A 29 16.94 -10.43 12.26
CA ALA A 29 15.86 -9.45 12.24
C ALA A 29 15.82 -8.66 10.92
N SER A 30 16.99 -8.27 10.40
CA SER A 30 17.11 -7.59 9.10
C SER A 30 16.66 -8.50 7.95
N SER A 31 17.11 -9.76 7.93
CA SER A 31 16.74 -10.74 6.91
C SER A 31 15.25 -11.05 6.94
N GLN A 32 14.68 -11.20 8.14
CA GLN A 32 13.25 -11.38 8.32
C GLN A 32 12.45 -10.17 7.84
N ALA A 33 12.92 -8.95 8.14
CA ALA A 33 12.27 -7.73 7.66
C ALA A 33 12.32 -7.58 6.12
N ILE A 34 13.41 -8.03 5.49
CA ILE A 34 13.51 -8.08 4.01
C ILE A 34 12.50 -9.11 3.47
N ALA A 35 12.46 -10.31 4.02
CA ALA A 35 11.55 -11.36 3.57
C ALA A 35 10.07 -10.94 3.70
N ILE A 36 9.70 -10.27 4.80
CA ILE A 36 8.35 -9.71 4.98
C ILE A 36 8.05 -8.71 3.86
N LYS A 37 8.93 -7.74 3.61
CA LYS A 37 8.73 -6.74 2.54
C LYS A 37 8.62 -7.37 1.15
N GLU A 38 9.36 -8.43 0.88
CA GLU A 38 9.28 -9.15 -0.39
C GLU A 38 7.92 -9.85 -0.55
N GLU A 39 7.41 -10.46 0.51
CA GLU A 39 6.09 -11.09 0.51
C GLU A 39 4.96 -10.05 0.40
N GLU A 40 5.03 -8.92 1.13
CA GLU A 40 4.11 -7.78 0.99
C GLU A 40 4.07 -7.30 -0.46
N ARG A 41 5.25 -7.11 -1.09
CA ARG A 41 5.37 -6.69 -2.49
C ARG A 41 4.69 -7.69 -3.41
N LYS A 42 5.01 -8.98 -3.25
CA LYS A 42 4.47 -10.06 -4.08
C LYS A 42 2.94 -10.13 -4.00
N SER A 43 2.39 -10.08 -2.78
CA SER A 43 0.95 -10.07 -2.53
C SER A 43 0.26 -8.91 -3.26
N VAL A 44 0.83 -7.71 -3.19
CA VAL A 44 0.31 -6.54 -3.92
C VAL A 44 0.35 -6.76 -5.43
N LEU A 45 1.47 -7.22 -5.98
CA LEU A 45 1.61 -7.46 -7.43
C LEU A 45 0.60 -8.49 -7.95
N GLU A 46 0.33 -9.54 -7.18
CA GLU A 46 -0.70 -10.54 -7.50
C GLU A 46 -2.10 -9.91 -7.46
N ALA A 47 -2.39 -9.07 -6.46
CA ALA A 47 -3.66 -8.37 -6.33
C ALA A 47 -3.92 -7.40 -7.49
N LEU A 48 -2.89 -6.72 -8.01
CA LEU A 48 -3.03 -5.79 -9.13
C LEU A 48 -3.66 -6.44 -10.36
N THR A 49 -3.33 -7.71 -10.63
CA THR A 49 -3.91 -8.45 -11.76
C THR A 49 -5.43 -8.59 -11.62
N ARG A 50 -5.93 -8.80 -10.39
CA ARG A 50 -7.37 -8.90 -10.08
C ARG A 50 -8.06 -7.53 -10.13
N VAL A 51 -7.41 -6.51 -9.56
CA VAL A 51 -7.92 -5.13 -9.45
C VAL A 51 -8.11 -4.47 -10.82
N LYS A 52 -7.32 -4.88 -11.83
CA LYS A 52 -7.55 -4.45 -13.22
C LYS A 52 -8.94 -4.84 -13.73
N GLN A 53 -9.50 -5.96 -13.27
CA GLN A 53 -10.78 -6.47 -13.76
C GLN A 53 -11.93 -5.99 -12.87
N ASN A 54 -11.81 -6.19 -11.56
CA ASN A 54 -12.89 -6.00 -10.60
C ASN A 54 -12.56 -4.91 -9.57
N CYS A 55 -13.58 -4.22 -9.08
CA CYS A 55 -13.42 -3.36 -7.91
C CYS A 55 -13.03 -4.20 -6.68
N PRO A 56 -12.01 -3.80 -5.92
CA PRO A 56 -11.58 -4.54 -4.74
C PRO A 56 -12.62 -4.53 -3.62
N VAL A 57 -13.49 -3.50 -3.55
CA VAL A 57 -14.48 -3.34 -2.46
C VAL A 57 -15.82 -4.00 -2.79
N CYS A 58 -16.32 -3.91 -4.01
CA CYS A 58 -17.65 -4.44 -4.36
C CYS A 58 -17.61 -5.62 -5.34
N PHE A 59 -16.41 -6.05 -5.75
CA PHE A 59 -16.15 -7.12 -6.72
C PHE A 59 -16.78 -6.95 -8.12
N ASP A 60 -17.46 -5.83 -8.37
CA ASP A 60 -18.07 -5.53 -9.64
C ASP A 60 -17.03 -5.06 -10.67
N SER A 61 -17.06 -5.68 -11.85
CA SER A 61 -16.24 -5.35 -13.00
C SER A 61 -16.61 -3.99 -13.65
N ALA A 62 -17.88 -3.59 -13.57
CA ALA A 62 -18.36 -2.31 -14.06
C ALA A 62 -17.88 -1.17 -13.15
N CYS A 63 -17.76 -1.44 -11.85
CA CYS A 63 -17.31 -0.46 -10.86
C CYS A 63 -15.89 0.03 -11.18
N ASN A 64 -15.76 1.36 -11.34
CA ASN A 64 -14.49 2.02 -11.62
C ASN A 64 -13.61 2.27 -10.40
N GLY A 65 -14.04 1.89 -9.19
CA GLY A 65 -13.35 2.13 -7.92
C GLY A 65 -13.93 3.27 -7.09
N VAL A 66 -14.96 3.97 -7.58
CA VAL A 66 -15.64 5.02 -6.80
C VAL A 66 -17.15 4.87 -6.79
N GLN A 67 -17.73 4.15 -7.76
CA GLN A 67 -19.18 3.89 -7.82
C GLN A 67 -19.71 3.16 -6.58
N CYS A 68 -18.95 2.25 -5.98
CA CYS A 68 -19.37 1.59 -4.75
C CYS A 68 -19.33 2.51 -3.52
N LEU A 69 -18.72 3.70 -3.64
CA LEU A 69 -18.73 4.73 -2.61
C LEU A 69 -19.89 5.73 -2.82
N THR A 70 -20.62 5.72 -3.93
CA THR A 70 -21.55 6.82 -4.30
C THR A 70 -22.81 6.94 -3.43
N ALA A 71 -22.92 6.22 -2.31
CA ALA A 71 -23.93 6.51 -1.30
C ALA A 71 -23.73 7.92 -0.69
N TYR A 72 -22.53 8.52 -0.84
CA TYR A 72 -22.18 9.79 -0.23
C TYR A 72 -21.42 10.74 -1.18
N ASP A 73 -21.50 12.05 -0.92
CA ASP A 73 -20.73 13.07 -1.63
C ASP A 73 -19.23 12.88 -1.32
N TYR A 74 -18.50 12.15 -2.16
CA TYR A 74 -17.05 11.96 -2.04
C TYR A 74 -16.26 12.87 -2.98
N CYS A 75 -15.06 13.28 -2.55
CA CYS A 75 -14.14 14.05 -3.39
C CYS A 75 -13.25 13.13 -4.23
N TYR A 76 -13.33 13.15 -5.56
CA TYR A 76 -12.53 12.31 -6.46
C TYR A 76 -11.00 12.48 -6.37
N LYS A 77 -10.52 13.57 -5.73
CA LYS A 77 -9.08 13.80 -5.52
C LYS A 77 -8.52 13.00 -4.33
N CYS A 78 -9.27 12.92 -3.23
CA CYS A 78 -8.85 12.23 -2.01
C CYS A 78 -9.64 10.95 -1.72
N LEU A 79 -10.71 10.69 -2.47
CA LEU A 79 -11.76 9.71 -2.20
C LEU A 79 -12.43 9.84 -0.84
N GLY A 80 -12.15 10.93 -0.11
CA GLY A 80 -12.67 11.16 1.23
C GLY A 80 -14.00 11.90 1.24
N TRP A 81 -14.72 11.77 2.35
CA TRP A 81 -16.03 12.41 2.54
C TRP A 81 -15.93 13.92 2.34
N ARG A 82 -16.85 14.48 1.54
CA ARG A 82 -16.85 15.90 1.22
C ARG A 82 -17.36 16.73 2.41
N HIS A 83 -16.43 17.31 3.15
CA HIS A 83 -16.67 18.40 4.08
C HIS A 83 -16.20 19.73 3.46
N GLY A 84 -16.85 20.22 2.40
CA GLY A 84 -16.54 21.54 1.80
C GLY A 84 -16.42 21.57 0.26
N ASP A 85 -15.89 22.68 -0.26
CA ASP A 85 -15.65 22.84 -1.71
C ASP A 85 -14.52 21.90 -2.16
N ALA A 86 -14.77 21.13 -3.22
CA ALA A 86 -13.76 20.22 -3.81
C ALA A 86 -12.55 21.00 -4.38
N LYS A 87 -12.68 22.31 -4.56
CA LYS A 87 -11.58 23.22 -4.90
C LYS A 87 -10.58 23.39 -3.75
N GLU A 88 -11.00 23.21 -2.50
CA GLU A 88 -10.16 23.36 -1.32
C GLU A 88 -9.42 22.08 -0.90
N CYS A 89 -9.69 20.96 -1.58
CA CYS A 89 -9.08 19.67 -1.26
C CYS A 89 -7.55 19.70 -1.43
N LEU A 90 -6.83 19.28 -0.38
CA LEU A 90 -5.37 19.33 -0.30
C LEU A 90 -4.65 18.15 -0.99
N ALA A 91 -5.36 17.08 -1.35
CA ALA A 91 -4.75 15.80 -1.78
C ALA A 91 -3.79 15.90 -2.98
N ASN A 92 -3.96 16.92 -3.84
CA ASN A 92 -3.15 17.12 -5.05
C ASN A 92 -2.36 18.44 -5.05
N ASN A 93 -2.12 19.04 -3.88
CA ASN A 93 -1.35 20.29 -3.76
C ASN A 93 -0.24 20.15 -2.71
N PRO A 94 1.06 20.26 -3.05
CA PRO A 94 1.61 20.48 -4.38
C PRO A 94 1.49 19.22 -5.25
N PRO A 95 1.52 19.36 -6.58
CA PRO A 95 1.48 18.23 -7.49
C PRO A 95 2.66 17.27 -7.28
N LEU A 96 2.44 16.01 -7.65
CA LEU A 96 3.49 15.00 -7.81
C LEU A 96 4.56 15.59 -8.74
N GLY A 97 5.77 15.84 -8.24
CA GLY A 97 6.85 16.51 -8.98
C GLY A 97 7.22 15.82 -10.30
N THR A 98 8.09 16.45 -11.10
CA THR A 98 8.51 15.92 -12.42
C THR A 98 9.92 15.30 -12.38
N PRO A 99 10.15 14.11 -12.97
CA PRO A 99 9.16 13.18 -13.51
C PRO A 99 8.39 12.48 -12.37
N ALA A 100 7.07 12.34 -12.54
CA ALA A 100 6.26 11.64 -11.55
C ALA A 100 6.63 10.14 -11.53
N THR A 101 6.79 9.61 -10.31
CA THR A 101 7.05 8.18 -10.04
C THR A 101 5.78 7.33 -10.06
N MET A 102 4.61 7.97 -10.06
CA MET A 102 3.29 7.34 -10.15
C MET A 102 2.35 8.08 -11.10
N CYS A 103 1.31 7.37 -11.54
CA CYS A 103 0.22 7.93 -12.32
C CYS A 103 -0.56 8.97 -11.48
N PRO A 104 -0.75 10.20 -11.97
CA PRO A 104 -1.48 11.23 -11.23
C PRO A 104 -2.99 10.98 -11.13
N TYR A 105 -3.52 10.04 -11.91
CA TYR A 105 -4.93 9.71 -11.94
C TYR A 105 -5.25 8.52 -11.04
N CYS A 106 -4.67 7.35 -11.31
CA CYS A 106 -4.96 6.12 -10.56
C CYS A 106 -4.00 5.86 -9.40
N LEU A 107 -2.90 6.61 -9.28
CA LEU A 107 -1.87 6.47 -8.25
C LEU A 107 -1.08 5.15 -8.29
N VAL A 108 -1.10 4.41 -9.39
CA VAL A 108 -0.17 3.28 -9.58
C VAL A 108 1.25 3.83 -9.77
N ILE A 109 2.23 3.25 -9.08
CA ILE A 109 3.65 3.54 -9.31
C ILE A 109 4.13 2.93 -10.64
N TYR A 110 5.13 3.55 -11.25
CA TYR A 110 5.74 3.08 -12.49
C TYR A 110 6.89 2.12 -12.21
N GLY A 111 6.91 0.97 -12.88
CA GLY A 111 7.99 -0.02 -12.77
C GLY A 111 7.80 -1.18 -13.74
N ASP A 112 8.90 -1.72 -14.26
CA ASP A 112 8.87 -2.82 -15.24
C ASP A 112 8.27 -4.11 -14.65
N ASP A 113 8.38 -4.29 -13.34
CA ASP A 113 7.81 -5.40 -12.58
C ASP A 113 6.34 -5.18 -12.18
N ILE A 114 5.78 -3.99 -12.44
CA ILE A 114 4.43 -3.61 -12.04
C ILE A 114 3.49 -3.78 -13.23
N PRO A 115 2.53 -4.72 -13.18
CA PRO A 115 1.63 -5.00 -14.28
C PRO A 115 0.92 -3.72 -14.75
N TYR A 116 0.83 -3.54 -16.06
CA TYR A 116 0.07 -2.44 -16.68
C TYR A 116 0.43 -1.03 -16.18
N SER A 117 1.64 -0.83 -15.64
CA SER A 117 2.09 0.46 -15.11
C SER A 117 2.69 1.37 -16.19
N GLY A 118 2.97 0.88 -17.40
CA GLY A 118 3.64 1.66 -18.45
C GLY A 118 3.02 3.05 -18.67
N LYS A 119 3.85 4.10 -18.62
CA LYS A 119 3.43 5.53 -18.65
C LYS A 119 2.46 5.88 -19.78
N LEU A 120 2.60 5.24 -20.94
CA LEU A 120 1.70 5.47 -22.09
C LEU A 120 0.24 5.15 -21.75
N HIS A 121 -0.01 4.07 -21.01
CA HIS A 121 -1.36 3.66 -20.58
C HIS A 121 -1.99 4.61 -19.55
N HIS A 122 -1.18 5.47 -18.94
CA HIS A 122 -1.56 6.35 -17.82
C HIS A 122 -1.45 7.84 -18.16
N SER A 123 -1.23 8.14 -19.44
CA SER A 123 -1.00 9.49 -19.95
C SER A 123 -2.28 10.33 -20.05
N ILE A 124 -3.46 9.69 -20.08
CA ILE A 124 -4.75 10.35 -20.31
C ILE A 124 -5.72 10.03 -19.15
N ALA A 125 -6.36 11.07 -18.62
CA ALA A 125 -7.39 10.94 -17.60
C ALA A 125 -8.51 9.99 -18.07
N GLY A 126 -8.93 9.06 -17.21
CA GLY A 126 -10.00 8.10 -17.50
C GLY A 126 -9.59 6.92 -18.39
N GLN A 127 -8.36 6.88 -18.90
CA GLN A 127 -7.85 5.75 -19.71
C GLN A 127 -6.92 4.80 -18.94
N CYS A 128 -6.64 5.10 -17.67
CA CYS A 128 -5.87 4.22 -16.81
C CYS A 128 -6.48 2.80 -16.80
N PRO A 129 -5.70 1.73 -17.08
CA PRO A 129 -6.16 0.34 -17.01
C PRO A 129 -6.83 -0.02 -15.68
N TYR A 130 -6.36 0.61 -14.60
CA TYR A 130 -6.84 0.43 -13.25
C TYR A 130 -8.02 1.32 -12.86
N LYS A 131 -8.44 2.26 -13.72
CA LYS A 131 -9.45 3.28 -13.43
C LYS A 131 -9.10 4.00 -12.11
N GLU A 132 -10.03 4.11 -11.15
CA GLU A 132 -9.81 4.69 -9.82
C GLU A 132 -9.54 3.64 -8.74
N ARG A 133 -9.46 2.35 -9.09
CA ARG A 133 -9.43 1.25 -8.10
C ARG A 133 -8.13 1.20 -7.30
N ILE A 134 -7.00 1.58 -7.89
CA ILE A 134 -5.73 1.67 -7.17
C ILE A 134 -5.74 2.83 -6.18
N LYS A 135 -6.31 3.98 -6.58
CA LYS A 135 -6.55 5.10 -5.68
C LYS A 135 -7.45 4.70 -4.52
N LEU A 136 -8.51 3.92 -4.79
CA LEU A 136 -9.42 3.39 -3.76
C LEU A 136 -8.66 2.58 -2.72
N ILE A 137 -7.83 1.62 -3.15
CA ILE A 137 -7.03 0.80 -2.23
C ILE A 137 -6.05 1.69 -1.46
N LEU A 138 -5.24 2.47 -2.17
CA LEU A 138 -4.16 3.25 -1.56
C LEU A 138 -4.67 4.23 -0.49
N LEU A 139 -5.87 4.79 -0.70
CA LEU A 139 -6.47 5.80 0.17
C LEU A 139 -7.52 5.24 1.14
N HIS A 140 -7.75 3.93 1.18
CA HIS A 140 -8.90 3.32 1.86
C HIS A 140 -9.10 3.78 3.32
N ASP A 141 -8.09 3.63 4.16
CA ASP A 141 -8.07 4.07 5.58
C ASP A 141 -8.10 5.60 5.77
N THR A 142 -8.04 6.38 4.69
CA THR A 142 -8.16 7.85 4.70
C THR A 142 -9.52 8.35 4.21
N ILE A 143 -10.37 7.49 3.66
CA ILE A 143 -11.67 7.85 3.07
C ILE A 143 -12.58 8.52 4.11
N ASP A 144 -12.62 8.01 5.33
CA ASP A 144 -13.51 8.54 6.38
C ASP A 144 -12.89 9.67 7.21
N LYS A 145 -11.66 10.07 6.88
CA LYS A 145 -10.97 11.16 7.60
C LYS A 145 -11.54 12.52 7.19
N ARG A 146 -12.00 13.27 8.19
CA ARG A 146 -12.61 14.60 8.03
C ARG A 146 -11.56 15.72 8.07
N ASP A 147 -10.56 15.65 7.18
CA ASP A 147 -9.39 16.54 7.23
C ASP A 147 -9.10 17.30 5.91
N ASN A 148 -10.12 17.46 5.08
CA ASN A 148 -10.04 18.12 3.77
C ASN A 148 -8.93 17.54 2.85
N GLY A 149 -8.66 16.24 2.97
CA GLY A 149 -7.70 15.52 2.14
C GLY A 149 -6.25 15.68 2.58
N ALA A 150 -5.98 16.16 3.79
CA ALA A 150 -4.63 16.26 4.34
C ALA A 150 -3.98 14.88 4.52
N SER A 151 -4.72 13.88 5.02
CA SER A 151 -4.22 12.51 5.14
C SER A 151 -3.93 11.87 3.79
N ALA A 152 -4.84 12.05 2.83
CA ALA A 152 -4.62 11.58 1.46
C ALA A 152 -3.39 12.24 0.84
N ARG A 153 -3.19 13.56 1.01
CA ARG A 153 -1.99 14.28 0.56
C ARG A 153 -0.72 13.67 1.14
N LEU A 154 -0.68 13.47 2.46
CA LEU A 154 0.48 12.92 3.14
C LEU A 154 0.82 11.53 2.57
N ARG A 155 -0.20 10.70 2.37
CA ARG A 155 -0.03 9.38 1.77
C ARG A 155 0.54 9.44 0.36
N ILE A 156 -0.12 10.19 -0.52
CA ILE A 156 0.27 10.34 -1.93
C ILE A 156 1.71 10.84 -2.03
N THR A 157 2.05 11.88 -1.24
CA THR A 157 3.40 12.48 -1.24
C THR A 157 4.45 11.51 -0.74
N SER A 158 4.16 10.74 0.32
CA SER A 158 5.08 9.75 0.87
C SER A 158 5.32 8.60 -0.11
N CYS A 159 4.28 8.09 -0.75
CA CYS A 159 4.37 7.04 -1.77
C CYS A 159 5.16 7.50 -3.00
N ALA A 160 4.94 8.75 -3.44
CA ALA A 160 5.66 9.30 -4.58
C ALA A 160 7.17 9.44 -4.32
N LYS A 161 7.57 9.62 -3.06
CA LYS A 161 8.98 9.72 -2.64
C LYS A 161 9.59 8.36 -2.31
N ASN A 162 8.78 7.38 -1.95
CA ASN A 162 9.22 6.07 -1.49
C ASN A 162 8.25 4.98 -1.96
N ASN A 163 8.66 4.21 -2.97
CA ASN A 163 7.87 3.12 -3.53
C ASN A 163 7.59 2.01 -2.50
N ASP A 164 8.47 1.78 -1.53
CA ASP A 164 8.24 0.78 -0.47
C ASP A 164 7.03 1.15 0.39
N LEU A 165 6.84 2.46 0.66
CA LEU A 165 5.65 2.92 1.37
C LEU A 165 4.39 2.72 0.54
N TRP A 166 4.48 2.81 -0.79
CA TRP A 166 3.35 2.48 -1.65
C TRP A 166 2.96 1.01 -1.52
N PHE A 167 3.93 0.08 -1.60
CA PHE A 167 3.64 -1.36 -1.42
C PHE A 167 3.08 -1.65 -0.04
N LYS A 168 3.68 -1.08 1.01
CA LYS A 168 3.20 -1.24 2.37
C LYS A 168 1.74 -0.80 2.54
N TYR A 169 1.40 0.43 2.15
CA TYR A 169 0.03 0.92 2.29
C TYR A 169 -0.97 0.17 1.41
N MET A 170 -0.56 -0.26 0.21
CA MET A 170 -1.39 -1.10 -0.64
C MET A 170 -1.69 -2.45 0.02
N HIS A 171 -0.68 -3.09 0.61
CA HIS A 171 -0.82 -4.36 1.31
C HIS A 171 -1.74 -4.24 2.53
N GLU A 172 -1.44 -3.31 3.44
CA GLU A 172 -2.24 -3.08 4.66
C GLU A 172 -3.73 -2.79 4.32
N ASN A 173 -3.98 -1.97 3.30
CA ASN A 173 -5.34 -1.63 2.91
C ASN A 173 -6.03 -2.77 2.14
N LEU A 174 -5.31 -3.63 1.42
CA LEU A 174 -5.89 -4.83 0.81
C LEU A 174 -6.35 -5.83 1.88
N GLU A 175 -5.50 -6.08 2.89
CA GLU A 175 -5.87 -6.95 4.02
C GLU A 175 -7.11 -6.41 4.74
N ALA A 176 -7.15 -5.10 5.02
CA ALA A 176 -8.31 -4.48 5.66
C ALA A 176 -9.60 -4.63 4.84
N ILE A 177 -9.53 -4.52 3.50
CA ILE A 177 -10.70 -4.73 2.62
C ILE A 177 -11.16 -6.18 2.67
N GLU A 178 -10.22 -7.14 2.56
CA GLU A 178 -10.53 -8.57 2.58
C GLU A 178 -11.15 -8.99 3.93
N ASP A 179 -10.64 -8.46 5.04
CA ASP A 179 -11.19 -8.69 6.38
C ASP A 179 -12.64 -8.20 6.53
N ILE A 180 -12.96 -7.02 5.97
CA ILE A 180 -14.33 -6.50 5.94
C ILE A 180 -15.25 -7.49 5.21
N HIS A 181 -14.83 -8.02 4.06
CA HIS A 181 -15.63 -8.97 3.30
C HIS A 181 -15.84 -10.29 4.04
N LEU A 182 -14.80 -10.82 4.67
CA LEU A 182 -14.91 -12.04 5.47
C LEU A 182 -15.89 -11.83 6.63
N HIS A 183 -15.86 -10.67 7.27
CA HIS A 183 -16.79 -10.34 8.34
C HIS A 183 -18.23 -10.22 7.85
N GLU A 184 -18.46 -9.53 6.73
CA GLU A 184 -19.79 -9.39 6.12
C GLU A 184 -20.37 -10.75 5.69
N GLN A 185 -19.56 -11.61 5.06
CA GLN A 185 -19.96 -12.97 4.69
C GLN A 185 -20.30 -13.82 5.91
N ALA A 186 -19.47 -13.75 6.96
CA ALA A 186 -19.73 -14.48 8.21
C ALA A 186 -21.04 -14.02 8.88
N ASN A 187 -21.38 -12.73 8.80
CA ASN A 187 -22.64 -12.20 9.31
C ASN A 187 -23.85 -12.65 8.48
N GLN A 188 -23.71 -12.74 7.15
CA GLN A 188 -24.78 -13.25 6.26
C GLN A 188 -25.10 -14.73 6.51
N LEU A 189 -24.10 -15.55 6.83
CA LEU A 189 -24.28 -16.98 7.11
C LEU A 189 -24.87 -17.28 8.51
N ARG A 190 -24.99 -16.28 9.38
CA ARG A 190 -25.58 -16.38 10.73
C ARG A 190 -27.05 -15.99 10.78
N LEU A 191 -27.61 -15.49 9.67
CA LEU A 191 -29.03 -15.15 9.48
C LEU A 191 -29.73 -16.27 8.70
#